data_AF-A0A059WH22-F1
#
_entry.id   AF-A0A059WH22-F1
#
_cell.length_a   1.000
_cell.length_b   1.000
_cell.length_c   1.000
_cell.angle_alpha   90.00
_cell.angle_beta   90.00
_cell.angle_gamma   90.00
#
_symmetry.space_group_name_H-M   'P 1'
#
loop_
_entity.id
_entity.type
_entity.pdbx_description
1 polymer ?
#
loop_
_entity_poly.entity_id
_entity_poly.type
_entity_poly.pdbx_seq_one_letter_code
_entity_poly.pdbx_strand_id
1 'polypeptide(L)'
;MMEDWTPKTEGADFELTKTLLGLKDYKDDLTVLTGLTADKARPNGDGPGDHARAMSAFLTGAQPKKTSGANIKVGVSADQLVASKVGKATKFASLEIGCEGGRQAGNCDSGYSCAYSSTIAWRTESSPVAKETNPRLVFERLFGNARPVT
;
A
#
# COMPACT_ATOMS: atom_id res chain seq x y z
N MET A 1 4.97 -19.09 -14.59
CA MET A 1 5.37 -17.65 -14.62
C MET A 1 6.38 -17.35 -13.52
N MET A 2 6.06 -17.44 -12.22
CA MET A 2 7.08 -17.19 -11.18
C MET A 2 8.25 -18.19 -11.20
N GLU A 3 8.03 -19.44 -11.59
CA GLU A 3 9.11 -20.44 -11.74
C GLU A 3 10.19 -20.03 -12.76
N ASP A 4 9.82 -19.22 -13.76
CA ASP A 4 10.77 -18.71 -14.75
C ASP A 4 11.57 -17.49 -14.25
N TRP A 5 11.19 -16.92 -13.11
CA TRP A 5 11.82 -15.75 -12.47
C TRP A 5 12.58 -16.09 -11.19
N THR A 6 12.15 -17.12 -10.45
CA THR A 6 12.65 -17.44 -9.11
C THR A 6 13.78 -18.48 -9.18
N PRO A 7 15.02 -18.13 -8.79
CA PRO A 7 16.09 -19.11 -8.66
C PRO A 7 15.75 -20.19 -7.63
N LYS A 8 16.27 -21.40 -7.82
CA LYS A 8 16.00 -22.55 -6.94
C LYS A 8 16.79 -22.51 -5.63
N THR A 9 17.87 -21.75 -5.60
CA THR A 9 18.80 -21.66 -4.47
C THR A 9 19.01 -20.20 -4.07
N GLU A 10 19.32 -20.00 -2.79
CA GLU A 10 19.74 -18.71 -2.25
C GLU A 10 21.27 -18.57 -2.32
N GLY A 11 21.77 -17.35 -2.16
CA GLY A 11 23.20 -17.03 -2.19
C GLY A 11 23.69 -16.55 -3.56
N ALA A 12 24.98 -16.26 -3.67
CA ALA A 12 25.58 -15.66 -4.87
C ALA A 12 25.70 -16.63 -6.06
N ASP A 13 25.60 -17.94 -5.82
CA ASP A 13 25.80 -19.00 -6.80
C ASP A 13 24.49 -19.54 -7.37
N PHE A 14 23.42 -18.74 -7.34
CA PHE A 14 22.15 -19.12 -7.93
C PHE A 14 22.26 -19.27 -9.45
N GLU A 15 21.52 -20.23 -10.00
CA GLU A 15 21.43 -20.41 -11.45
C GLU A 15 20.45 -19.41 -12.06
N LEU A 16 20.84 -18.79 -13.17
CA LEU A 16 19.94 -17.90 -13.93
C LEU A 16 18.77 -18.71 -14.49
N THR A 17 17.56 -18.28 -14.15
CA THR A 17 16.33 -18.85 -14.72
C THR A 17 16.11 -18.33 -16.15
N LYS A 18 15.18 -18.95 -16.88
CA LYS A 18 14.87 -18.63 -18.28
C LYS A 18 14.68 -17.13 -18.53
N THR A 19 13.95 -16.43 -17.66
CA THR A 19 13.71 -14.99 -17.83
C THR A 19 14.94 -14.14 -17.50
N LEU A 20 15.83 -14.61 -16.63
CA LEU A 20 17.04 -13.90 -16.20
C LEU A 20 18.25 -14.14 -17.13
N LEU A 21 18.17 -15.07 -18.09
CA LEU A 21 19.27 -15.38 -19.01
C LEU A 21 19.78 -14.16 -19.80
N GLY A 22 18.92 -13.17 -20.07
CA GLY A 22 19.31 -11.92 -20.73
C GLY A 22 20.26 -11.05 -19.90
N LEU A 23 20.39 -11.32 -18.59
CA LEU A 23 21.24 -10.59 -17.65
C LEU A 23 22.54 -11.35 -17.33
N LYS A 24 22.87 -12.41 -18.09
CA LYS A 24 24.02 -13.28 -17.80
C LYS A 24 25.36 -12.54 -17.66
N ASP A 25 25.55 -11.48 -18.44
CA ASP A 25 26.81 -10.71 -18.44
C ASP A 25 26.96 -9.85 -17.18
N TYR A 26 25.91 -9.77 -16.35
CA TYR A 26 25.85 -9.03 -15.09
C TYR A 26 25.53 -9.95 -13.90
N LYS A 27 25.72 -11.27 -14.02
CA LYS A 27 25.32 -12.26 -13.01
C LYS A 27 25.92 -11.95 -11.63
N ASP A 28 27.17 -11.48 -11.58
CA ASP A 28 27.85 -11.18 -10.32
C ASP A 28 27.44 -9.81 -9.71
N ASP A 29 26.74 -8.98 -10.49
CA ASP A 29 26.16 -7.70 -10.04
C ASP A 29 24.66 -7.83 -9.71
N LEU A 30 24.10 -9.04 -9.81
CA LEU A 30 22.65 -9.26 -9.72
C LEU A 30 22.24 -9.77 -8.34
N THR A 31 21.20 -9.15 -7.77
CA THR A 31 20.50 -9.66 -6.59
C THR A 31 19.05 -9.99 -6.94
N VAL A 32 18.64 -11.25 -6.74
CA VAL A 32 17.23 -11.64 -6.86
C VAL A 32 16.59 -11.69 -5.47
N LEU A 33 15.56 -10.88 -5.27
CA LEU A 33 14.75 -10.91 -4.04
C LEU A 33 13.47 -11.72 -4.29
N THR A 34 13.24 -12.74 -3.46
CA THR A 34 12.04 -13.58 -3.50
C THR A 34 11.19 -13.34 -2.27
N GLY A 35 9.97 -13.93 -2.20
CA GLY A 35 9.10 -13.80 -1.03
C GLY A 35 8.44 -12.42 -0.84
N LEU A 36 8.60 -11.48 -1.79
CA LEU A 36 8.02 -10.13 -1.72
C LEU A 36 6.53 -10.06 -2.10
N THR A 37 5.84 -11.21 -2.20
CA THR A 37 4.41 -11.23 -2.55
C THR A 37 3.57 -10.75 -1.37
N ALA A 38 2.68 -9.78 -1.61
CA ALA A 38 1.64 -9.42 -0.66
C ALA A 38 0.58 -10.53 -0.54
N ASP A 39 0.82 -11.53 0.32
CA ASP A 39 -0.06 -12.68 0.52
C ASP A 39 -1.51 -12.27 0.81
N LYS A 40 -1.71 -11.18 1.57
CA LYS A 40 -3.04 -10.68 1.93
C LYS A 40 -3.78 -9.94 0.82
N ALA A 41 -3.15 -9.72 -0.33
CA ALA A 41 -3.81 -9.26 -1.54
C ALA A 41 -4.49 -10.42 -2.33
N ARG A 42 -4.12 -11.68 -2.04
CA ARG A 42 -4.74 -12.86 -2.66
C ARG A 42 -6.21 -13.02 -2.21
N PRO A 43 -7.03 -13.79 -2.94
CA PRO A 43 -8.43 -13.97 -2.58
C PRO A 43 -8.66 -14.53 -1.17
N ASN A 44 -7.85 -15.49 -0.71
CA ASN A 44 -7.96 -16.07 0.63
C ASN A 44 -9.42 -16.43 1.03
N GLY A 45 -10.18 -16.99 0.09
CA GLY A 45 -11.59 -17.37 0.25
C GLY A 45 -12.61 -16.29 -0.11
N ASP A 46 -12.22 -15.04 -0.30
CA ASP A 46 -13.12 -13.90 -0.56
C ASP A 46 -13.59 -13.80 -2.02
N GLY A 47 -13.08 -14.61 -2.96
CA GLY A 47 -13.45 -14.54 -4.37
C GLY A 47 -13.00 -13.24 -5.06
N PRO A 48 -13.78 -12.63 -5.97
CA PRO A 48 -13.39 -11.39 -6.64
C PRO A 48 -13.29 -10.20 -5.67
N GLY A 49 -12.51 -9.18 -6.03
CA GLY A 49 -12.20 -8.02 -5.19
C GLY A 49 -10.73 -7.61 -5.21
N ASP A 50 -10.05 -7.85 -6.33
CA ASP A 50 -8.59 -7.77 -6.43
C ASP A 50 -8.05 -6.37 -6.19
N HIS A 51 -8.78 -5.34 -6.63
CA HIS A 51 -8.35 -3.96 -6.46
C HIS A 51 -8.44 -3.53 -5.00
N ALA A 52 -9.58 -3.76 -4.34
CA ALA A 52 -9.77 -3.47 -2.92
C ALA A 52 -8.79 -4.23 -2.03
N ARG A 53 -8.53 -5.52 -2.33
CA ARG A 53 -7.55 -6.31 -1.59
C ARG A 53 -6.12 -5.83 -1.79
N ALA A 54 -5.71 -5.61 -3.04
CA ALA A 54 -4.35 -5.15 -3.34
C ALA A 54 -4.07 -3.79 -2.67
N MET A 55 -5.00 -2.84 -2.81
CA MET A 55 -4.89 -1.52 -2.21
C MET A 55 -4.84 -1.57 -0.68
N SER A 56 -5.73 -2.35 -0.06
CA SER A 56 -5.76 -2.47 1.40
C SER A 56 -4.51 -3.14 1.95
N ALA A 57 -4.04 -4.23 1.31
CA ALA A 57 -2.91 -5.00 1.78
C ALA A 57 -1.56 -4.30 1.56
N PHE A 58 -1.47 -3.37 0.58
CA PHE A 58 -0.19 -2.78 0.16
C PHE A 58 0.61 -2.16 1.30
N LEU A 59 -0.01 -1.30 2.13
CA LEU A 59 0.67 -0.69 3.29
C LEU A 59 0.27 -1.32 4.63
N THR A 60 -0.79 -2.13 4.70
CA THR A 60 -1.21 -2.74 5.98
C THR A 60 -0.63 -4.14 6.19
N GLY A 61 -0.27 -4.85 5.11
CA GLY A 61 0.08 -6.27 5.16
C GLY A 61 -1.07 -7.18 5.63
N ALA A 62 -2.29 -6.65 5.77
CA ALA A 62 -3.43 -7.34 6.35
C ALA A 62 -4.54 -7.54 5.30
N GLN A 63 -5.33 -8.60 5.48
CA GLN A 63 -6.44 -8.90 4.58
C GLN A 63 -7.64 -8.04 4.99
N PRO A 64 -8.21 -7.23 4.07
CA PRO A 64 -9.42 -6.47 4.39
C PRO A 64 -10.59 -7.43 4.58
N LYS A 65 -11.42 -7.14 5.59
CA LYS A 65 -12.70 -7.82 5.76
C LYS A 65 -13.58 -7.53 4.56
N LYS A 66 -14.07 -8.56 3.88
CA LYS A 66 -15.05 -8.42 2.81
C LYS A 66 -16.38 -7.90 3.34
N THR A 67 -16.62 -6.62 3.16
CA THR A 67 -17.85 -5.92 3.54
C THR A 67 -17.95 -4.58 2.81
N SER A 68 -19.17 -4.18 2.46
CA SER A 68 -19.51 -2.84 1.97
C SER A 68 -20.22 -1.98 3.02
N GLY A 69 -20.44 -2.54 4.23
CA GLY A 69 -21.10 -1.87 5.35
C GLY A 69 -20.14 -1.06 6.23
N ALA A 70 -20.67 -0.53 7.34
CA ALA A 70 -19.91 0.31 8.27
C ALA A 70 -18.83 -0.44 9.09
N ASN A 71 -18.80 -1.77 9.02
CA ASN A 71 -17.90 -2.62 9.79
C ASN A 71 -16.59 -2.96 9.05
N ILE A 72 -16.06 -2.00 8.29
CA ILE A 72 -14.76 -2.12 7.61
C ILE A 72 -13.65 -2.39 8.62
N LYS A 73 -12.70 -3.26 8.25
CA LYS A 73 -11.57 -3.65 9.07
C LYS A 73 -10.45 -4.21 8.21
N VAL A 74 -9.23 -3.74 8.39
CA VAL A 74 -8.00 -4.30 7.79
C VAL A 74 -6.86 -4.31 8.81
N GLY A 75 -6.29 -3.15 9.13
CA GLY A 75 -5.11 -3.00 9.97
C GLY A 75 -4.56 -1.58 9.92
N VAL A 76 -3.63 -1.24 10.81
CA VAL A 76 -2.88 0.03 10.73
C VAL A 76 -1.88 -0.08 9.59
N SER A 77 -1.79 0.94 8.75
CA SER A 77 -0.82 0.95 7.65
C SER A 77 0.58 1.37 8.13
N ALA A 78 1.61 0.90 7.45
CA ALA A 78 3.00 1.11 7.82
C ALA A 78 3.38 2.60 7.89
N ASP A 79 2.89 3.42 6.96
CA ASP A 79 3.05 4.87 6.96
C ASP A 79 2.44 5.52 8.21
N GLN A 80 1.25 5.08 8.63
CA GLN A 80 0.59 5.62 9.82
C GLN A 80 1.24 5.13 11.12
N LEU A 81 1.77 3.90 11.12
CA LEU A 81 2.58 3.40 12.23
C LEU A 81 3.85 4.26 12.39
N VAL A 82 4.56 4.54 11.29
CA VAL A 82 5.74 5.43 11.31
C VAL A 82 5.34 6.84 11.77
N ALA A 83 4.29 7.42 11.20
CA ALA A 83 3.78 8.74 11.57
C ALA A 83 3.48 8.85 13.08
N SER A 84 2.94 7.78 13.69
CA SER A 84 2.66 7.74 15.13
C SER A 84 3.91 7.82 16.01
N LYS A 85 5.07 7.39 15.49
CA LYS A 85 6.34 7.34 16.22
C LYS A 85 7.21 8.57 15.99
N VAL A 86 7.34 8.99 14.72
CA VAL A 86 8.27 10.07 14.35
C VAL A 86 7.59 11.37 13.96
N GLY A 87 6.26 11.40 13.83
CA GLY A 87 5.53 12.56 13.33
C GLY A 87 5.60 13.83 14.19
N LYS A 88 6.14 13.73 15.41
CA LYS A 88 6.45 14.90 16.27
C LYS A 88 7.75 15.61 15.85
N ALA A 89 8.62 14.95 15.09
CA ALA A 89 9.87 15.51 14.59
C ALA A 89 9.70 16.25 13.25
N THR A 90 8.49 16.23 12.67
CA THR A 90 8.16 16.86 11.40
C THR A 90 7.02 17.85 11.61
N LYS A 91 6.90 18.86 10.73
CA LYS A 91 5.81 19.86 10.78
C LYS A 91 4.42 19.20 10.66
N PHE A 92 4.33 18.10 9.89
CA PHE A 92 3.15 17.25 9.76
C PHE A 92 3.55 15.81 10.01
N ALA A 93 2.73 15.09 10.78
CA ALA A 93 3.00 13.68 11.08
C ALA A 93 2.94 12.78 9.84
N SER A 94 2.05 13.11 8.90
CA SER A 94 1.89 12.43 7.61
C SER A 94 1.22 13.35 6.58
N LEU A 95 1.39 13.03 5.30
CA LEU A 95 0.79 13.73 4.16
C LEU A 95 0.25 12.70 3.16
N GLU A 96 -1.05 12.45 3.21
CA GLU A 96 -1.74 11.57 2.28
C GLU A 96 -2.18 12.37 1.04
N ILE A 97 -1.62 12.04 -0.11
CA ILE A 97 -1.84 12.74 -1.37
C ILE A 97 -2.21 11.73 -2.46
N GLY A 98 -3.06 12.11 -3.40
CA GLY A 98 -3.35 11.27 -4.56
C GLY A 98 -3.83 12.07 -5.76
N CYS A 99 -3.94 11.40 -6.91
CA CYS A 99 -4.38 12.03 -8.16
C CYS A 99 -5.92 12.12 -8.26
N GLU A 100 -6.63 11.16 -7.66
CA GLU A 100 -8.08 11.03 -7.82
C GLU A 100 -8.78 11.01 -6.47
N GLY A 101 -9.96 11.63 -6.42
CA GLY A 101 -10.85 11.51 -5.28
C GLY A 101 -11.29 10.05 -5.06
N GLY A 102 -12.03 9.79 -4.00
CA GLY A 102 -12.55 8.44 -3.77
C GLY A 102 -13.72 8.43 -2.82
N ARG A 103 -14.65 7.50 -3.06
CA ARG A 103 -15.80 7.31 -2.18
C ARG A 103 -15.35 6.53 -0.95
N GLN A 104 -15.81 6.93 0.23
CA GLN A 104 -15.49 6.22 1.48
C GLN A 104 -16.52 5.12 1.83
N ALA A 105 -17.66 5.10 1.15
CA ALA A 105 -18.74 4.16 1.43
C ALA A 105 -19.38 3.66 0.13
N GLY A 106 -20.05 2.51 0.20
CA GLY A 106 -20.68 1.84 -0.92
C GLY A 106 -19.96 0.55 -1.31
N ASN A 107 -20.47 -0.14 -2.32
CA ASN A 107 -19.88 -1.35 -2.86
C ASN A 107 -19.12 -0.99 -4.16
N CYS A 108 -17.80 -0.94 -4.08
CA CYS A 108 -16.96 -0.54 -5.21
C CYS A 108 -16.19 -1.69 -5.85
N ASP A 109 -16.05 -2.83 -5.18
CA ASP A 109 -15.29 -3.95 -5.70
C ASP A 109 -15.85 -5.28 -5.17
N SER A 110 -16.85 -5.82 -5.85
CA SER A 110 -17.41 -7.16 -5.60
C SER A 110 -17.77 -7.47 -4.12
N GLY A 111 -18.31 -6.49 -3.39
CA GLY A 111 -18.70 -6.61 -1.98
C GLY A 111 -17.74 -5.95 -1.00
N TYR A 112 -16.64 -5.37 -1.46
CA TYR A 112 -15.76 -4.53 -0.66
C TYR A 112 -16.21 -3.06 -0.66
N SER A 113 -16.04 -2.42 0.49
CA SER A 113 -16.26 -0.99 0.69
C SER A 113 -15.37 -0.16 -0.21
N CYS A 114 -15.90 0.94 -0.74
CA CYS A 114 -15.13 1.93 -1.50
C CYS A 114 -13.93 2.49 -0.74
N ALA A 115 -13.95 2.48 0.60
CA ALA A 115 -12.79 2.84 1.41
C ALA A 115 -11.54 2.00 1.08
N TYR A 116 -11.72 0.70 0.84
CA TYR A 116 -10.61 -0.23 0.55
C TYR A 116 -9.95 0.01 -0.81
N SER A 117 -10.67 0.57 -1.78
CA SER A 117 -10.12 0.92 -3.10
C SER A 117 -9.65 2.38 -3.18
N SER A 118 -10.17 3.24 -2.31
CA SER A 118 -9.97 4.69 -2.38
C SER A 118 -8.80 5.20 -1.52
N THR A 119 -8.28 4.38 -0.60
CA THR A 119 -7.14 4.72 0.25
C THR A 119 -6.21 3.54 0.48
N ILE A 120 -4.94 3.84 0.71
CA ILE A 120 -3.91 2.89 1.15
C ILE A 120 -3.47 3.17 2.60
N ALA A 121 -3.82 4.33 3.15
CA ALA A 121 -3.41 4.78 4.48
C ALA A 121 -4.53 4.52 5.49
N TRP A 122 -4.19 3.88 6.61
CA TRP A 122 -5.11 3.42 7.64
C TRP A 122 -4.57 3.75 9.02
N ARG A 123 -5.18 4.72 9.69
CA ARG A 123 -4.75 5.22 11.01
C ARG A 123 -5.01 4.21 12.12
N THR A 124 -6.12 3.48 12.01
CA THR A 124 -6.51 2.39 12.90
C THR A 124 -7.01 1.22 12.05
N GLU A 125 -7.31 0.08 12.67
CA GLU A 125 -7.84 -1.10 11.96
C GLU A 125 -9.10 -0.81 11.12
N SER A 126 -9.88 0.22 11.46
CA SER A 126 -11.16 0.56 10.81
C SER A 126 -11.25 2.01 10.35
N SER A 127 -10.17 2.80 10.48
CA SER A 127 -10.17 4.24 10.13
C SER A 127 -9.23 4.52 8.95
N PRO A 128 -9.77 4.60 7.72
CA PRO A 128 -9.00 5.04 6.56
C PRO A 128 -8.62 6.52 6.71
N VAL A 129 -7.51 6.92 6.09
CA VAL A 129 -7.08 8.32 5.99
C VAL A 129 -7.37 8.81 4.58
N ALA A 130 -8.13 9.89 4.46
CA ALA A 130 -8.44 10.50 3.18
C ALA A 130 -7.19 11.21 2.63
N LYS A 131 -7.03 11.15 1.32
CA LYS A 131 -5.95 11.83 0.60
C LYS A 131 -6.42 13.17 0.05
N GLU A 132 -5.53 14.17 0.10
CA GLU A 132 -5.73 15.43 -0.61
C GLU A 132 -5.39 15.24 -2.10
N THR A 133 -6.25 15.75 -2.97
CA THR A 133 -6.07 15.64 -4.44
C THR A 133 -5.92 16.99 -5.11
N ASN A 134 -6.15 18.07 -4.37
CA ASN A 134 -5.93 19.43 -4.84
C ASN A 134 -4.51 19.89 -4.50
N PRO A 135 -3.60 20.02 -5.49
CA PRO A 135 -2.22 20.41 -5.24
C PRO A 135 -2.10 21.81 -4.63
N ARG A 136 -3.06 22.72 -4.87
CA ARG A 136 -3.10 24.04 -4.21
C ARG A 136 -3.30 23.89 -2.71
N LEU A 137 -4.22 23.03 -2.26
CA LEU A 137 -4.46 22.81 -0.84
C LEU A 137 -3.26 22.15 -0.16
N VAL A 138 -2.56 21.23 -0.85
CA VAL A 138 -1.29 20.67 -0.37
C VAL A 138 -0.24 21.78 -0.22
N PHE A 139 -0.07 22.63 -1.23
CA PHE A 139 0.89 23.74 -1.19
C PHE A 139 0.58 24.73 -0.06
N GLU A 140 -0.68 25.14 0.06
CA GLU A 140 -1.14 26.04 1.13
C GLU A 140 -0.98 25.41 2.52
N ARG A 141 -1.18 24.10 2.66
CA ARG A 141 -0.89 23.39 3.92
C ARG A 141 0.60 23.40 4.24
N LEU A 142 1.46 23.12 3.26
CA LEU A 142 2.92 23.04 3.45
C LEU A 142 3.55 24.40 3.73
N PHE A 143 3.17 25.40 2.94
CA PHE A 143 3.85 26.70 2.83
C PHE A 143 2.96 27.91 3.09
N GLY A 144 1.63 27.74 3.08
CA GLY A 144 0.70 28.80 3.42
C GLY A 144 0.90 29.27 4.86
N ASN A 145 0.85 30.57 5.05
CA ASN A 145 1.18 31.28 6.28
C ASN A 145 0.46 30.73 7.51
N ALA A 146 1.11 29.86 8.28
CA ALA A 146 0.83 29.70 9.69
C ALA A 146 1.44 30.90 10.42
N ARG A 147 0.66 31.98 10.60
CA ARG A 147 0.96 32.86 11.73
C ARG A 147 0.73 32.04 13.01
N PRO A 148 1.65 32.06 13.98
CA PRO A 148 1.31 31.58 15.31
C PRO A 148 0.12 32.41 15.79
N VAL A 149 -0.96 31.75 16.20
CA VAL A 149 -1.92 32.40 17.09
C VAL A 149 -1.16 32.58 18.40
N THR A 150 -0.70 33.80 18.65
CA THR A 150 -0.25 34.24 19.98
C THR A 150 -1.44 34.25 20.93
#